data_AF-A0AAD4F5J2-F1
#
_entry.id   AF-A0AAD4F5J2-F1
#
_cell.length_a   1.000
_cell.length_b   1.000
_cell.length_c   1.000
_cell.angle_alpha   90.00
_cell.angle_beta   90.00
_cell.angle_gamma   90.00
#
_symmetry.space_group_name_H-M   'P 1'
#
loop_
_entity.id
_entity.type
_entity.pdbx_description
1 polymer ?
#
loop_
_entity_poly.entity_id
_entity_poly.type
_entity_poly.pdbx_seq_one_letter_code
_entity_poly.pdbx_strand_id
1 'polypeptide(L)'
;MPRNNPADDLEITIRLKYGIHTIFLFAMLDWPFSRLDAELLATLRDRYPNGLTASIGQPEETPLPAEDSEVKIAYAVPKNPSELSQGWKNLKVQPSDTVGGRKLADMCCLAFALLDPDVDEDDVEFQVELPLDEEEEDI
;
A
#
# COMPACT_ATOMS: atom_id res chain seq x y z
N MET A 1 -32.91 16.13 8.85
CA MET A 1 -32.55 14.83 8.28
C MET A 1 -31.15 14.98 7.70
N PRO A 2 -30.08 14.44 8.29
CA PRO A 2 -28.80 14.38 7.59
C PRO A 2 -29.00 13.50 6.35
N ARG A 3 -28.53 13.96 5.19
CA ARG A 3 -28.47 13.13 3.98
C ARG A 3 -27.44 12.04 4.26
N ASN A 4 -27.89 10.83 4.58
CA ASN A 4 -27.05 9.64 4.55
C ASN A 4 -26.67 9.43 3.08
N ASN A 5 -25.53 9.97 2.67
CA ASN A 5 -25.02 9.75 1.33
C ASN A 5 -24.51 8.30 1.33
N PRO A 6 -25.02 7.39 0.49
CA PRO A 6 -24.61 5.98 0.50
C PRO A 6 -23.14 5.77 0.13
N ALA A 7 -22.40 6.84 -0.20
CA ALA A 7 -20.96 6.79 -0.40
C ALA A 7 -20.14 6.86 0.91
N ASP A 8 -20.76 7.22 2.04
CA ASP A 8 -20.07 7.26 3.36
C ASP A 8 -19.82 5.86 3.94
N ASP A 9 -20.63 4.85 3.55
CA ASP A 9 -20.64 3.50 4.13
C ASP A 9 -20.13 2.42 3.14
N LEU A 10 -19.36 2.82 2.13
CA LEU A 10 -18.75 1.87 1.20
C LEU A 10 -17.38 1.44 1.75
N GLU A 11 -17.31 0.18 2.18
CA GLU A 11 -16.05 -0.51 2.38
C GLU A 11 -15.47 -0.90 1.02
N ILE A 12 -14.19 -0.65 0.83
CA ILE A 12 -13.42 -1.09 -0.34
C ILE A 12 -12.26 -1.97 0.10
N THR A 13 -11.88 -2.91 -0.75
CA THR A 13 -10.68 -3.72 -0.57
C THR A 13 -9.52 -3.08 -1.29
N ILE A 14 -8.43 -2.79 -0.59
CA ILE A 14 -7.20 -2.23 -1.14
C ILE A 14 -6.13 -3.33 -1.16
N ARG A 15 -5.47 -3.51 -2.31
CA ARG A 15 -4.35 -4.43 -2.51
C ARG A 15 -3.04 -3.66 -2.38
N LEU A 16 -2.45 -3.74 -1.19
CA LEU A 16 -1.20 -3.10 -0.83
C LEU A 16 -0.04 -4.02 -1.19
N LYS A 17 0.86 -3.56 -2.06
CA LYS A 17 2.02 -4.31 -2.54
C LYS A 17 3.31 -3.72 -2.01
N TYR A 18 4.20 -4.60 -1.54
CA TYR A 18 5.57 -4.28 -1.15
C TYR A 18 6.44 -5.47 -1.48
N GLY A 19 7.41 -5.29 -2.36
CA GLY A 19 8.24 -6.38 -2.84
C GLY A 19 7.38 -7.53 -3.37
N ILE A 20 7.57 -8.72 -2.79
CA ILE A 20 6.82 -9.94 -3.10
C ILE A 20 5.50 -10.04 -2.33
N HIS A 21 5.29 -9.17 -1.33
CA HIS A 21 4.15 -9.23 -0.44
C HIS A 21 2.96 -8.48 -1.04
N THR A 22 1.80 -9.15 -1.01
CA THR A 22 0.51 -8.55 -1.31
C THR A 22 -0.39 -8.66 -0.09
N ILE A 23 -0.71 -7.52 0.50
CA ILE A 23 -1.57 -7.37 1.67
C ILE A 23 -2.92 -6.86 1.21
N PHE A 24 -3.98 -7.53 1.65
CA PHE A 24 -5.36 -7.11 1.41
C PHE A 24 -5.87 -6.44 2.67
N LEU A 25 -6.28 -5.18 2.53
CA LEU A 25 -6.78 -4.38 3.63
C LEU A 25 -8.15 -3.81 3.27
N PHE A 26 -9.11 -3.98 4.18
CA PHE A 26 -10.44 -3.42 4.06
C PHE A 26 -10.44 -2.00 4.62
N ALA A 27 -10.85 -1.03 3.81
CA ALA A 27 -10.85 0.37 4.17
C ALA A 27 -12.20 1.00 3.83
N MET A 28 -12.74 1.81 4.73
CA MET A 28 -13.96 2.58 4.44
C MET A 28 -13.60 3.83 3.64
N LEU A 29 -14.48 4.29 2.75
CA LEU A 29 -14.21 5.50 1.95
C LEU A 29 -14.01 6.77 2.80
N ASP A 30 -14.63 6.86 3.99
CA ASP A 30 -14.43 7.97 4.93
C ASP A 30 -13.14 7.84 5.75
N TRP A 31 -12.44 6.70 5.71
CA TRP A 31 -11.23 6.54 6.50
C TRP A 31 -10.14 7.51 6.04
N PRO A 32 -9.52 8.26 6.98
CA PRO A 32 -8.34 9.03 6.69
C PRO A 32 -7.15 8.10 6.44
N PHE A 33 -6.19 8.53 5.63
CA PHE A 33 -4.95 7.77 5.40
C PHE A 33 -4.20 7.51 6.72
N SER A 34 -4.24 8.43 7.69
CA SER A 34 -3.65 8.17 9.02
C SER A 34 -4.19 6.90 9.70
N ARG A 35 -5.48 6.58 9.47
CA ARG A 35 -6.10 5.36 10.00
C ARG A 35 -5.70 4.16 9.15
N LEU A 36 -5.69 4.32 7.82
CA LEU A 36 -5.21 3.29 6.90
C LEU A 36 -3.78 2.85 7.24
N ASP A 37 -2.91 3.82 7.54
CA ASP A 37 -1.51 3.61 7.92
C ASP A 37 -1.41 2.76 9.19
N ALA A 38 -2.20 3.09 10.22
CA ALA A 38 -2.24 2.35 11.47
C ALA A 38 -2.71 0.90 11.28
N GLU A 39 -3.78 0.68 10.52
CA GLU A 39 -4.31 -0.65 10.23
C GLU A 39 -3.33 -1.48 9.39
N LEU A 40 -2.65 -0.84 8.43
CA LEU A 40 -1.60 -1.47 7.65
C LEU A 40 -0.47 -1.91 8.55
N LEU A 41 0.11 -1.00 9.34
CA LEU A 41 1.22 -1.33 10.25
C LEU A 41 0.86 -2.43 11.25
N ALA A 42 -0.34 -2.40 11.81
CA ALA A 42 -0.83 -3.46 12.70
C ALA A 42 -0.87 -4.81 11.98
N THR A 43 -1.42 -4.84 10.75
CA THR A 43 -1.47 -6.04 9.91
C THR A 43 -0.08 -6.55 9.55
N LEU A 44 0.85 -5.64 9.24
CA LEU A 44 2.23 -6.00 8.88
C LEU A 44 2.96 -6.59 10.09
N ARG A 45 2.81 -6.02 11.28
CA ARG A 45 3.46 -6.54 12.50
C ARG A 45 2.93 -7.90 12.91
N ASP A 46 1.61 -8.11 12.77
CA ASP A 46 0.97 -9.39 13.09
C ASP A 46 1.42 -10.50 12.13
N ARG A 47 1.45 -10.21 10.82
CA ARG A 47 1.77 -11.22 9.79
C ARG A 47 3.24 -11.36 9.46
N TYR A 48 4.02 -10.30 9.60
CA TYR A 48 5.43 -10.21 9.23
C TYR A 48 6.28 -9.71 10.41
N PRO A 49 6.31 -10.45 11.54
CA PRO A 49 7.03 -10.02 12.74
C PRO A 49 8.55 -9.89 12.55
N ASN A 50 9.12 -10.54 11.52
CA ASN A 50 10.54 -10.47 11.19
C ASN A 50 10.89 -9.34 10.21
N GLY A 51 9.90 -8.64 9.64
CA GLY A 51 10.11 -7.64 8.58
C GLY A 51 9.52 -8.07 7.23
N LEU A 52 9.64 -7.18 6.25
CA LEU A 52 9.14 -7.38 4.88
C LEU A 52 10.27 -7.77 3.94
N THR A 53 10.05 -8.78 3.12
CA THR A 53 10.99 -9.18 2.06
C THR A 53 10.72 -8.38 0.78
N ALA A 54 11.70 -7.58 0.36
CA ALA A 54 11.58 -6.80 -0.88
C ALA A 54 11.72 -7.65 -2.16
N SER A 55 12.63 -8.63 -2.19
CA SER A 55 12.89 -9.46 -3.37
C SER A 55 13.17 -10.92 -3.01
N ILE A 56 12.77 -11.86 -3.88
CA ILE A 56 13.07 -13.30 -3.74
C ILE A 56 14.58 -13.56 -3.87
N GLY A 57 15.25 -12.85 -4.80
CA GLY A 57 16.68 -13.03 -5.08
C GLY A 57 17.62 -12.36 -4.07
N GLN A 58 17.14 -11.32 -3.39
CA GLN A 58 17.85 -10.62 -2.32
C GLN A 58 16.86 -10.41 -1.18
N PRO A 59 16.81 -11.32 -0.20
CA PRO A 59 15.94 -11.21 0.95
C PRO A 59 16.50 -10.14 1.91
N GLU A 60 16.48 -8.89 1.46
CA GLU A 60 16.66 -7.75 2.35
C GLU A 60 15.34 -7.61 3.10
N GLU A 61 15.38 -7.96 4.39
CA GLU A 61 14.26 -7.81 5.30
C GLU A 61 14.21 -6.36 5.75
N THR A 62 13.25 -5.61 5.22
CA THR A 62 12.97 -4.26 5.67
C THR A 62 12.33 -4.36 7.05
N PRO A 63 13.02 -3.91 8.11
CA PRO A 63 12.48 -4.01 9.46
C PRO A 63 11.23 -3.14 9.57
N LEU A 64 10.20 -3.67 10.21
CA LEU A 64 9.03 -2.87 10.53
C LEU A 64 9.39 -1.92 11.67
N PRO A 65 8.96 -0.65 11.59
CA PRO A 65 9.16 0.31 12.68
C PRO A 65 8.50 -0.20 13.96
N ALA A 66 9.04 0.19 15.12
CA ALA A 66 8.42 -0.10 16.42
C ALA A 66 7.11 0.70 16.59
N GLU A 67 6.21 0.26 17.48
CA GLU A 67 4.90 0.89 17.68
C GLU A 67 5.00 2.37 18.10
N ASP A 68 6.04 2.72 18.86
CA ASP A 68 6.36 4.08 19.29
C ASP A 68 7.22 4.89 18.30
N SER A 69 7.60 4.33 17.14
CA SER A 69 8.39 5.05 16.15
C SER A 69 7.49 5.82 15.19
N GLU A 70 7.79 7.10 15.00
CA GLU A 70 7.21 7.91 13.91
C GLU A 70 7.70 7.33 12.59
N VAL A 71 6.78 6.77 11.79
CA VAL A 71 7.02 6.28 10.44
C VAL A 71 6.07 6.98 9.49
N LYS A 72 6.56 7.28 8.29
CA LYS A 72 5.75 7.80 7.19
C LYS A 72 5.51 6.70 6.17
N ILE A 73 4.28 6.56 5.71
CA ILE A 73 3.94 5.60 4.66
C ILE A 73 3.67 6.37 3.38
N ALA A 74 4.52 6.17 2.37
CA ALA A 74 4.23 6.67 1.04
C ALA A 74 3.40 5.64 0.27
N TYR A 75 2.50 6.13 -0.57
CA TYR A 75 1.66 5.32 -1.43
C TYR A 75 1.94 5.62 -2.89
N ALA A 76 1.76 4.62 -3.75
CA ALA A 76 1.76 4.81 -5.19
C ALA A 76 0.70 3.98 -5.88
N VAL A 77 0.12 4.54 -6.93
CA VAL A 77 -0.78 3.82 -7.83
C VAL A 77 0.02 3.28 -9.01
N PRO A 78 -0.34 2.11 -9.57
CA PRO A 78 0.33 1.62 -10.76
C PRO A 78 0.07 2.60 -11.91
N LYS A 79 1.10 2.87 -12.73
CA LYS A 79 0.92 3.67 -13.94
C LYS A 79 -0.09 3.03 -14.89
N ASN A 80 -0.07 1.69 -14.95
CA ASN A 80 -1.01 0.90 -15.73
C ASN A 80 -1.62 -0.20 -14.84
N PRO A 81 -2.93 -0.19 -14.56
CA PRO A 81 -3.56 -1.17 -13.68
C PRO A 81 -3.53 -2.60 -14.24
N SER A 82 -3.41 -2.76 -15.55
CA SER A 82 -3.24 -4.06 -16.22
C SER A 82 -1.81 -4.57 -16.21
N GLU A 83 -0.82 -3.69 -16.02
CA GLU A 83 0.60 -4.04 -16.14
C GLU A 83 1.42 -3.31 -15.07
N LEU A 84 1.56 -3.96 -13.92
CA LEU A 84 2.21 -3.39 -12.74
C LEU A 84 3.73 -3.21 -12.93
N SER A 85 4.33 -3.87 -13.93
CA SER A 85 5.75 -3.75 -14.29
C SER A 85 6.09 -2.43 -15.00
N GLN A 86 5.10 -1.68 -15.50
CA GLN A 86 5.32 -0.34 -16.08
C GLN A 86 5.73 0.71 -15.04
N GLY A 87 5.72 0.31 -13.77
CA GLY A 87 6.14 1.11 -12.64
C GLY A 87 5.00 1.85 -11.97
N TRP A 88 5.37 2.56 -10.92
CA TRP A 88 4.46 3.15 -9.97
C TRP A 88 4.49 4.67 -10.06
N LYS A 89 3.36 5.29 -9.78
CA LYS A 89 3.19 6.74 -9.71
C LYS A 89 2.85 7.10 -8.29
N ASN A 90 3.70 7.91 -7.67
CA ASN A 90 3.49 8.37 -6.31
C ASN A 90 2.11 9.03 -6.14
N LEU A 91 1.38 8.56 -5.16
CA LEU A 91 0.09 9.04 -4.73
C LEU A 91 0.31 9.92 -3.49
N LYS A 92 0.53 11.22 -3.71
CA LYS A 92 0.72 12.19 -2.63
C LYS A 92 -0.55 12.31 -1.79
N VAL A 93 -0.59 11.70 -0.63
CA VAL A 93 -1.72 11.74 0.31
C VAL A 93 -1.30 12.44 1.59
N GLN A 94 -2.19 13.24 2.16
CA GLN A 94 -2.01 13.77 3.49
C GLN A 94 -2.67 12.83 4.50
N PRO A 95 -2.21 12.80 5.76
CA PRO A 95 -2.83 11.97 6.80
C PRO A 95 -4.33 12.21 6.97
N SER A 96 -4.80 13.43 6.69
CA SER A 96 -6.21 13.82 6.74
C SER A 96 -7.00 13.58 5.46
N ASP A 97 -6.36 13.19 4.35
CA ASP A 97 -7.08 12.81 3.14
C ASP A 97 -7.87 11.52 3.39
N THR A 98 -9.07 11.43 2.82
CA THR A 98 -9.87 10.21 2.89
C THR A 98 -9.65 9.32 1.68
N VAL A 99 -9.80 8.00 1.87
CA VAL A 99 -9.69 6.99 0.81
C VAL A 99 -10.63 7.32 -0.37
N GLY A 100 -11.88 7.69 -0.09
CA GLY A 100 -12.85 8.12 -1.10
C GLY A 100 -12.50 9.46 -1.75
N GLY A 101 -11.87 10.38 -1.01
CA GLY A 101 -11.37 11.65 -1.54
C GLY A 101 -10.33 11.46 -2.65
N ARG A 102 -9.58 10.35 -2.62
CA ARG A 102 -8.60 9.97 -3.64
C ARG A 102 -9.14 9.13 -4.78
N LYS A 103 -10.47 8.94 -4.85
CA LYS A 103 -11.17 8.18 -5.89
C LYS A 103 -10.59 6.76 -6.07
N LEU A 104 -10.13 6.17 -4.97
CA LEU A 104 -9.70 4.78 -4.96
C LEU A 104 -10.92 3.88 -5.18
N ALA A 105 -10.82 3.00 -6.17
CA ALA A 105 -11.86 2.03 -6.47
C ALA A 105 -11.70 0.77 -5.61
N ASP A 106 -12.76 -0.03 -5.51
CA ASP A 106 -12.66 -1.37 -4.93
C ASP A 106 -11.67 -2.25 -5.71
N MET A 107 -10.96 -3.10 -4.97
CA MET A 107 -9.83 -3.91 -5.45
C MET A 107 -8.70 -3.10 -6.10
N CYS A 108 -8.52 -1.82 -5.77
CA CYS A 108 -7.41 -1.02 -6.28
C CYS A 108 -6.06 -1.59 -5.81
N CYS A 109 -5.05 -1.58 -6.69
CA CYS A 109 -3.67 -1.88 -6.33
C CYS A 109 -2.95 -0.60 -5.92
N LEU A 110 -2.33 -0.61 -4.75
CA LEU A 110 -1.42 0.42 -4.28
C LEU A 110 -0.09 -0.22 -3.92
N ALA A 111 1.02 0.38 -4.33
CA ALA A 111 2.30 0.10 -3.70
C ALA A 111 2.43 0.99 -2.48
N PHE A 112 3.10 0.49 -1.44
CA PHE A 112 3.45 1.30 -0.28
C PHE A 112 4.95 1.18 0.00
N ALA A 113 5.50 2.15 0.71
CA ALA A 113 6.86 2.13 1.21
C ALA A 113 6.89 2.75 2.61
N LEU A 114 7.68 2.13 3.50
CA LEU A 114 7.92 2.64 4.85
C LEU A 114 9.12 3.57 4.80
N LEU A 115 8.96 4.78 5.33
CA LEU A 115 9.95 5.83 5.27
C LEU A 115 10.14 6.44 6.65
N ASP A 116 11.38 6.83 6.94
CA ASP A 116 11.66 7.70 8.05
C ASP A 116 10.94 9.06 7.86
N PRO A 117 10.52 9.72 8.95
CA PRO A 117 9.78 10.98 8.88
C PRO A 117 10.59 12.12 8.23
N ASP A 118 11.92 12.00 8.20
CA ASP A 118 12.85 12.92 7.53
C ASP A 118 12.99 12.68 6.01
N VAL A 119 12.43 11.60 5.47
CA VAL A 119 12.53 11.27 4.04
C VAL A 119 11.39 11.89 3.24
N ASP A 120 11.75 12.59 2.17
CA ASP A 120 10.79 13.15 1.22
C ASP A 120 10.10 12.03 0.41
N GLU A 121 8.77 12.08 0.35
CA GLU A 121 7.97 11.09 -0.38
C GLU A 121 8.26 11.12 -1.88
N ASP A 122 8.73 12.25 -2.42
CA ASP A 122 9.00 12.44 -3.83
C ASP A 122 10.17 11.61 -4.36
N ASP A 123 11.11 11.19 -3.51
CA ASP A 123 12.32 10.43 -3.89
C ASP A 123 12.14 8.91 -3.67
N VAL A 124 10.92 8.47 -3.37
CA VAL A 124 10.64 7.10 -2.95
C VAL A 124 10.54 6.17 -4.15
N GLU A 125 11.38 5.15 -4.15
CA GLU A 125 11.28 4.03 -5.09
C GLU A 125 10.38 2.93 -4.52
N PHE A 126 9.25 2.71 -5.20
CA PHE A 126 8.31 1.65 -4.84
C PHE A 126 8.77 0.33 -5.43
N GLN A 127 9.43 -0.47 -4.60
CA GLN A 127 9.82 -1.83 -4.95
C GLN A 127 8.60 -2.73 -4.89
N VAL A 128 8.12 -3.18 -6.04
CA VAL A 128 7.11 -4.24 -6.14
C VAL A 128 7.63 -5.28 -7.10
N GLU A 129 7.87 -6.47 -6.57
CA GLU A 129 8.27 -7.63 -7.33
C GLU A 129 6.99 -8.40 -7.68
N LEU A 130 6.71 -8.48 -8.96
CA LEU A 130 5.67 -9.39 -9.42
C LEU A 130 6.28 -10.79 -9.43
N PRO A 131 5.58 -11.82 -8.93
CA PRO A 131 5.98 -13.17 -9.24
C PRO A 131 6.15 -13.24 -10.75
N LEU A 132 7.30 -13.71 -11.21
CA LEU A 132 7.45 -14.09 -12.60
C LEU A 132 6.37 -15.15 -12.81
N ASP A 133 5.31 -14.81 -13.55
CA ASP A 133 4.57 -15.85 -14.24
C ASP A 133 5.65 -16.59 -15.02
N GLU A 134 5.95 -17.82 -14.59
CA GLU A 134 6.55 -18.81 -15.48
C GLU A 134 5.49 -18.99 -16.57
N GLU A 135 5.47 -18.07 -17.55
CA GLU A 135 4.77 -18.26 -18.80
C GLU A 135 5.40 -19.49 -19.43
N GLU A 136 4.70 -20.59 -19.18
CA GLU A 136 4.69 -21.87 -19.88
C GLU A 136 5.59 -21.85 -21.12
N GLU A 137 6.71 -22.58 -21.05
CA GLU A 137 7.36 -23.10 -22.25
C GLU A 137 6.32 -23.96 -22.99
N ASP A 138 5.56 -23.33 -23.90
CA ASP A 138 4.81 -24.03 -24.94
C ASP A 138 5.85 -24.61 -25.91
N ILE A 139 6.21 -25.87 -25.64
CA ILE A 139 7.09 -26.76 -26.41
C ILE A 139 6.44 -27.19 -27.73
#